data_AF-A0A9E4GK36-F1
#
_entry.id   AF-A0A9E4GK36-F1
#
_cell.length_a   1.000
_cell.length_b   1.000
_cell.length_c   1.000
_cell.angle_alpha   90.00
_cell.angle_beta   90.00
_cell.angle_gamma   90.00
#
_symmetry.space_group_name_H-M   'P 1'
#
loop_
_entity.id
_entity.type
_entity.pdbx_description
1 polymer ?
#
loop_
_entity_poly.entity_id
_entity_poly.type
_entity_poly.pdbx_seq_one_letter_code
_entity_poly.pdbx_strand_id
1 'polypeptide(L)' 'MGKIRRGGYLFVTLIGDHVPRHVHIYRDGKAVAKFDLDRFECMTGSIDRRLRRILQQLVTEGKL' A
#
# COMPACT_ATOMS: atom_id res chain seq x y z
N MET A 1 5.93 10.16 7.47
CA MET A 1 4.61 9.74 7.02
C MET A 1 4.62 9.92 5.52
N GLY A 2 4.58 8.83 4.74
CA GLY A 2 4.61 8.90 3.28
C GLY A 2 3.19 8.89 2.71
N LYS A 3 2.90 9.74 1.72
CA LYS A 3 1.63 9.73 0.98
C LYS A 3 1.93 9.74 -0.52
N ILE A 4 1.45 8.73 -1.25
CA ILE A 4 1.71 8.58 -2.68
C ILE A 4 0.39 8.36 -3.40
N ARG A 5 0.15 9.07 -4.52
CA ARG A 5 -1.00 8.83 -5.40
C ARG A 5 -0.53 8.18 -6.70
N ARG A 6 -1.12 7.05 -7.08
CA ARG A 6 -0.83 6.36 -8.34
C ARG A 6 -2.00 5.51 -8.81
N GLY A 7 -2.36 5.63 -10.08
CA GLY A 7 -3.38 4.79 -10.72
C GLY A 7 -4.79 4.91 -10.10
N GLY A 8 -5.12 6.05 -9.49
CA GLY A 8 -6.38 6.28 -8.77
C GLY A 8 -6.37 5.87 -7.29
N TYR A 9 -5.26 5.31 -6.80
CA TYR A 9 -5.10 4.92 -5.41
C TYR A 9 -4.25 5.92 -4.63
N LEU A 10 -4.49 6.02 -3.33
CA LEU A 10 -3.67 6.71 -2.34
C LEU A 10 -3.03 5.68 -1.41
N PHE A 11 -1.71 5.69 -1.34
CA PHE A 11 -0.89 4.83 -0.49
C PHE A 11 -0.36 5.65 0.67
N VAL A 12 -0.57 5.20 1.90
CA VAL A 12 -0.16 5.90 3.12
C VAL A 12 0.69 4.99 3.98
N THR A 13 1.92 5.43 4.27
CA THR A 13 2.85 4.77 5.21
C THR A 13 3.00 5.61 6.49
N LEU A 14 2.83 4.97 7.64
CA LEU A 14 3.02 5.59 8.94
C LEU A 14 4.45 5.28 9.42
N ILE A 15 5.24 6.32 9.70
CA ILE A 15 6.66 6.18 10.09
C ILE A 15 6.84 5.55 11.49
N GLY A 16 5.79 5.49 12.30
CA GLY A 16 5.84 4.99 13.68
C GLY A 16 5.33 3.55 13.87
N ASP A 17 4.92 2.85 12.81
CA ASP A 17 4.42 1.49 12.96
C ASP A 17 5.57 0.50 13.09
N HIS A 18 5.49 -0.24 14.18
CA HIS A 18 6.32 -1.38 14.52
C HIS A 18 6.21 -2.43 13.40
N VAL A 19 7.22 -3.30 13.29
CA VAL A 19 7.20 -4.44 12.37
C VAL A 19 5.86 -5.19 12.52
N PRO A 20 5.12 -5.48 11.43
CA PRO A 20 5.50 -5.33 10.03
C PRO A 20 5.25 -3.93 9.42
N ARG A 21 6.14 -3.53 8.52
CA ARG A 21 5.93 -2.36 7.64
C ARG A 21 4.71 -2.62 6.77
N HIS A 22 3.73 -1.73 6.83
CA HIS A 22 2.52 -1.88 6.05
C HIS A 22 2.07 -0.55 5.44
N VAL A 23 1.27 -0.66 4.38
CA VAL A 23 0.69 0.47 3.66
C VAL A 23 -0.83 0.41 3.73
N HIS A 24 -1.43 1.55 4.05
CA HIS A 24 -2.88 1.75 3.92
C HIS A 24 -3.20 2.24 2.53
N ILE A 25 -4.13 1.56 1.86
CA ILE A 25 -4.52 1.84 0.49
C ILE A 25 -5.94 2.37 0.46
N TYR A 26 -6.12 3.53 -0.15
CA TYR A 26 -7.41 4.18 -0.32
C TYR A 26 -7.71 4.39 -1.80
N ARG A 27 -8.99 4.43 -2.14
CA ARG A 27 -9.51 4.84 -3.45
C ARG A 27 -10.77 5.66 -3.24
N ASP A 28 -10.85 6.83 -3.88
CA ASP A 28 -11.99 7.74 -3.76
C ASP A 28 -12.37 8.05 -2.30
N GLY A 29 -11.36 8.21 -1.44
CA GLY A 29 -11.52 8.50 -0.01
C GLY A 29 -11.88 7.30 0.88
N LYS A 30 -12.09 6.11 0.31
CA LYS A 30 -12.45 4.89 1.06
C LYS A 30 -11.24 3.98 1.22
N ALA A 31 -11.12 3.35 2.39
CA ALA A 31 -10.11 2.32 2.62
C ALA A 31 -10.43 1.08 1.79
N VAL A 32 -9.46 0.61 1.01
CA VAL A 32 -9.60 -0.55 0.11
C VAL A 32 -8.85 -1.76 0.65
N ALA A 33 -7.62 -1.55 1.12
CA ALA A 33 -6.79 -2.62 1.65
C ALA A 33 -5.74 -2.11 2.63
N LYS A 34 -5.32 -3.00 3.53
CA LYS A 34 -4.09 -2.89 4.32
C LYS A 34 -3.13 -3.96 3.83
N PHE A 35 -1.92 -3.57 3.45
CA PHE A 35 -0.96 -4.48 2.81
C PHE A 35 0.36 -4.51 3.58
N ASP A 36 0.82 -5.70 3.93
CA ASP A 36 2.10 -5.98 4.58
C ASP A 36 3.20 -5.96 3.51
N LEU A 37 4.17 -5.06 3.66
CA LEU A 37 5.28 -4.90 2.71
C LEU A 37 6.41 -5.89 2.99
N ASP A 38 6.58 -6.36 4.22
CA ASP A 38 7.64 -7.31 4.60
C ASP A 38 7.28 -8.73 4.16
N ARG A 39 6.01 -9.15 4.35
CA ARG A 39 5.49 -10.44 3.88
C ARG A 39 4.96 -10.41 2.46
N PHE A 40 4.71 -9.21 1.92
CA PHE A 40 4.09 -9.00 0.62
C PHE A 40 2.70 -9.62 0.50
N GLU A 41 1.89 -9.43 1.55
CA GLU A 41 0.57 -10.06 1.72
C GLU A 41 -0.53 -9.04 2.06
N CYS A 42 -1.75 -9.33 1.64
CA CYS A 42 -2.91 -8.52 1.97
C CYS A 42 -3.39 -8.87 3.37
N MET A 43 -3.33 -7.91 4.30
CA MET A 43 -3.79 -8.11 5.69
C MET A 43 -5.31 -7.97 5.79
N THR A 44 -5.87 -6.97 5.13
CA THR A 44 -7.32 -6.71 5.11
C THR A 44 -7.78 -6.19 3.76
N GLY A 45 -9.04 -6.45 3.42
CA GLY A 45 -9.61 -6.08 2.14
C GLY A 45 -9.13 -7.00 1.02
N SER A 46 -9.14 -6.48 -0.20
CA SER A 46 -8.75 -7.23 -1.39
C SER A 46 -7.99 -6.34 -2.34
N ILE A 47 -6.97 -6.88 -3.00
CA ILE A 47 -6.26 -6.20 -4.06
C ILE A 47 -6.49 -6.92 -5.39
N ASP A 48 -6.76 -6.15 -6.44
CA ASP A 48 -6.83 -6.68 -7.80
C ASP A 48 -5.41 -6.80 -8.41
N ARG A 49 -5.33 -7.40 -9.60
CA ARG A 49 -4.04 -7.57 -10.32
C ARG A 49 -3.36 -6.23 -10.62
N ARG A 50 -4.14 -5.17 -10.88
CA ARG A 50 -3.61 -3.84 -11.21
C ARG A 50 -2.98 -3.19 -9.98
N LEU A 51 -3.66 -3.24 -8.85
CA LEU A 51 -3.19 -2.71 -7.57
C LEU A 51 -1.96 -3.47 -7.09
N ARG A 52 -1.94 -4.81 -7.23
CA ARG A 52 -0.73 -5.61 -6.94
C ARG A 52 0.46 -5.18 -7.78
N ARG A 53 0.28 -4.94 -9.09
CA ARG A 53 1.36 -4.45 -9.97
C ARG A 53 1.85 -3.06 -9.56
N ILE A 54 0.94 -2.17 -9.18
CA ILE A 54 1.30 -0.82 -8.71
C ILE A 54 2.12 -0.91 -7.41
N LEU A 55 1.70 -1.75 -6.45
CA LEU A 55 2.43 -2.00 -5.21
C LEU A 55 3.85 -2.50 -5.49
N GLN A 56 3.99 -3.52 -6.35
CA GLN A 56 5.31 -4.05 -6.75
C GLN A 56 6.20 -2.95 -7.31
N GLN A 57 5.70 -2.13 -8.23
CA GLN A 57 6.46 -1.03 -8.82
C GLN A 57 6.89 0.01 -7.78
N LEU A 58 5.99 0.39 -6.85
CA LEU A 58 6.32 1.36 -5.82
C LEU A 58 7.39 0.86 -4.85
N VAL A 59 7.37 -0.43 -4.49
CA VAL A 59 8.41 -1.07 -3.67
C VAL A 59 9.73 -1.15 -4.44
N THR A 60 9.71 -1.60 -5.71
CA THR A 60 10.92 -1.66 -6.56
C THR A 60 11.55 -0.28 -6.78
N GLU A 61 10.74 0.78 -6.86
CA GLU A 61 11.20 2.17 -6.97
C GLU A 61 11.68 2.77 -5.62
N GLY A 62 11.59 2.02 -4.51
CA GLY A 62 11.97 2.50 -3.17
C GLY A 62 11.05 3.58 -2.61
N LYS A 63 9.80 3.65 -3.10
CA LYS A 63 8.81 4.65 -2.66
C LYS A 63 7.91 4.15 -1.53
N LEU A 64 7.80 2.82 -1.37
CA LEU A 64 7.13 2.16 -0.26
C LEU A 64 8.11 1.28 0.52
#